data_AF-A0A2E0R3F8-F1
#
_entry.id   AF-A0A2E0R3F8-F1
#
_cell.length_a   1.000
_cell.length_b   1.000
_cell.length_c   1.000
_cell.angle_alpha   90.00
_cell.angle_beta   90.00
_cell.angle_gamma   90.00
#
_symmetry.space_group_name_H-M   'P 1'
#
loop_
_entity.id
_entity.type
_entity.pdbx_description
1 polymer ?
#
loop_
_entity_poly.entity_id
_entity_poly.type
_entity_poly.pdbx_seq_one_letter_code
_entity_poly.pdbx_strand_id
1 'polypeptide(L)'
;MRFPLLADAIPFGLGGIAFILFYLGGLIFIGWMGRRASKEKSLRDFYLGGKGVGFLVLWLTLFATQYSGNTIIGFTGKSAQIGFSWLTAVQFMIAIVVSYLIFAPKLHSLAKKHGFITPTDYLDHRFGNRGMNLLATMIMVAALGNFFLAQLTAMGRAVEGLTSIDPDRAFAIGVIGLASIMLLYEMLGGFRAVAWTDVLQGGVLGIGFLTLLVLIFFEFGSPAETTALLFEHSPEKVVPPEGKLLRQWINFILLFGFAGALYPQAIQRVYAARSGWGSATRAGGDGVYATGSNAGCNTRRSGCVSSPAGSTGRGED
;
A
#
# COMPACT_ATOMS: atom_id res chain seq x y z
N MET A 1 -37.12 -24.20 -2.59
CA MET A 1 -36.18 -23.24 -1.97
C MET A 1 -36.18 -21.97 -2.80
N ARG A 2 -36.84 -20.90 -2.33
CA ARG A 2 -36.75 -19.59 -2.97
C ARG A 2 -35.45 -18.95 -2.46
N PHE A 3 -34.49 -18.70 -3.34
CA PHE A 3 -33.42 -17.75 -3.04
C PHE A 3 -34.11 -16.41 -2.78
N PRO A 4 -34.02 -15.81 -1.59
CA PRO A 4 -34.44 -14.42 -1.45
C PRO A 4 -33.64 -13.63 -2.49
N LEU A 5 -34.34 -12.79 -3.27
CA LEU A 5 -33.65 -11.92 -4.20
C LEU A 5 -32.60 -11.15 -3.39
N LEU A 6 -31.38 -11.03 -3.92
CA LEU A 6 -30.29 -10.25 -3.32
C LEU A 6 -30.76 -8.83 -2.88
N ALA A 7 -31.84 -8.33 -3.49
CA ALA A 7 -32.55 -7.11 -3.14
C ALA A 7 -33.10 -7.04 -1.69
N ASP A 8 -33.55 -8.16 -1.12
CA ASP A 8 -34.14 -8.19 0.24
C ASP A 8 -33.07 -8.42 1.33
N ALA A 9 -31.89 -8.88 0.93
CA ALA A 9 -30.78 -9.22 1.82
C ALA A 9 -29.85 -8.02 2.13
N ILE A 10 -29.92 -6.95 1.33
CA ILE A 10 -29.05 -5.79 1.43
C ILE A 10 -29.91 -4.53 1.65
N PRO A 11 -29.73 -3.78 2.76
CA PRO A 11 -30.61 -2.68 3.16
C PRO A 11 -30.48 -1.43 2.27
N PHE A 12 -29.54 -1.40 1.33
CA PHE A 12 -29.27 -0.26 0.44
C PHE A 12 -30.16 -0.22 -0.82
N GLY A 13 -31.10 -1.16 -0.95
CA GLY A 13 -31.98 -1.28 -2.11
C GLY A 13 -31.24 -1.57 -3.43
N LEU A 14 -31.95 -1.48 -4.55
CA LEU A 14 -31.41 -1.79 -5.88
C LEU A 14 -30.20 -0.91 -6.28
N GLY A 15 -30.20 0.36 -5.84
CA GLY A 15 -29.11 1.30 -6.14
C GLY A 15 -27.77 0.89 -5.50
N GLY A 16 -27.79 0.47 -4.23
CA GLY A 16 -26.58 0.02 -3.54
C GLY A 16 -26.01 -1.27 -4.17
N ILE A 17 -26.89 -2.21 -4.54
CA ILE A 17 -26.47 -3.45 -5.21
C ILE A 17 -25.86 -3.13 -6.57
N ALA A 18 -26.49 -2.27 -7.37
CA ALA A 18 -25.95 -1.85 -8.66
C ALA A 18 -24.57 -1.18 -8.51
N PHE A 19 -24.39 -0.34 -7.49
CA PHE A 19 -23.10 0.28 -7.19
C PHE A 19 -22.02 -0.76 -6.84
N ILE A 20 -22.32 -1.72 -5.96
CA ILE A 20 -21.39 -2.79 -5.57
C ILE A 20 -21.00 -3.63 -6.79
N LEU A 21 -21.98 -4.05 -7.60
CA LEU A 21 -21.72 -4.84 -8.81
C LEU A 21 -20.89 -4.06 -9.83
N PHE A 22 -21.19 -2.77 -10.03
CA PHE A 22 -20.41 -1.91 -10.90
C PHE A 22 -18.96 -1.76 -10.41
N TYR A 23 -18.77 -1.54 -9.11
CA TYR A 23 -17.45 -1.47 -8.48
C TYR A 23 -16.66 -2.77 -8.67
N LEU A 24 -17.25 -3.93 -8.32
CA LEU A 24 -16.61 -5.24 -8.45
C LEU A 24 -16.29 -5.59 -9.92
N GLY A 25 -17.22 -5.30 -10.84
CA GLY A 25 -17.00 -5.44 -12.28
C GLY A 25 -15.86 -4.53 -12.78
N GLY A 26 -15.77 -3.31 -12.25
CA GLY A 26 -14.68 -2.38 -12.52
C GLY A 26 -13.31 -2.94 -12.10
N LEU A 27 -13.22 -3.61 -10.95
CA LEU A 27 -11.97 -4.26 -10.51
C LEU A 27 -11.53 -5.36 -11.49
N ILE A 28 -12.47 -6.20 -11.93
CA ILE A 28 -12.18 -7.26 -12.92
C ILE A 28 -11.74 -6.65 -14.26
N PHE A 29 -12.41 -5.57 -14.68
CA PHE A 29 -12.04 -4.84 -15.90
C PHE A 29 -10.63 -4.26 -15.81
N ILE A 30 -10.25 -3.67 -14.67
CA ILE A 30 -8.88 -3.20 -14.42
C ILE A 30 -7.89 -4.39 -14.46
N GLY A 31 -8.25 -5.54 -13.90
CA GLY A 31 -7.47 -6.77 -13.98
C GLY A 31 -7.18 -7.19 -15.43
N TRP A 32 -8.22 -7.19 -16.26
CA TRP A 32 -8.11 -7.49 -17.68
C TRP A 32 -7.29 -6.45 -18.47
N MET A 33 -7.45 -5.16 -18.15
CA MET A 33 -6.62 -4.09 -18.72
C MET A 33 -5.14 -4.24 -18.32
N GLY A 34 -4.88 -4.62 -17.07
CA GLY A 34 -3.53 -4.93 -16.57
C GLY A 34 -2.89 -6.07 -17.36
N ARG A 35 -3.66 -7.13 -17.67
CA ARG A 35 -3.24 -8.22 -18.55
C ARG A 35 -2.88 -7.75 -19.95
N ARG A 36 -3.72 -6.91 -20.56
CA ARG A 36 -3.45 -6.36 -21.90
C ARG A 36 -2.24 -5.42 -21.93
N ALA A 37 -1.95 -4.76 -20.82
CA ALA A 37 -0.78 -3.89 -20.69
C ALA A 37 0.53 -4.65 -20.44
N SER A 38 0.48 -5.95 -20.13
CA SER A 38 1.66 -6.79 -20.01
C SER A 38 2.34 -6.95 -21.38
N LYS A 39 3.61 -6.53 -21.45
CA LYS A 39 4.41 -6.55 -22.70
C LYS A 39 5.36 -7.74 -22.76
N GLU A 40 5.65 -8.37 -21.64
CA GLU A 40 6.63 -9.43 -21.50
C GLU A 40 6.11 -10.54 -20.59
N LYS A 41 6.32 -11.80 -20.97
CA LYS A 41 6.01 -12.96 -20.11
C LYS A 41 7.16 -13.25 -19.16
N SER A 42 7.44 -12.33 -18.25
CA SER A 42 8.51 -12.46 -17.25
C SER A 42 7.99 -12.30 -15.82
N LEU A 43 8.67 -12.92 -14.84
CA LEU A 43 8.34 -12.76 -13.41
C LEU A 43 8.43 -11.29 -12.99
N ARG A 44 9.41 -10.55 -13.52
CA ARG A 44 9.53 -9.11 -13.29
C ARG A 44 8.33 -8.33 -13.82
N ASP A 45 7.81 -8.70 -14.99
CA ASP A 45 6.62 -8.06 -15.54
C ASP A 45 5.40 -8.30 -14.65
N PHE A 46 5.20 -9.55 -14.24
CA PHE A 46 4.06 -9.96 -13.42
C PHE A 46 4.11 -9.38 -12.00
N TYR A 47 5.25 -9.46 -11.30
CA TYR A 47 5.36 -9.05 -9.90
C TYR A 47 5.74 -7.59 -9.68
N LEU A 48 6.35 -6.90 -10.67
CA LEU A 48 6.84 -5.52 -10.52
C LEU A 48 6.31 -4.55 -11.60
N GLY A 49 5.51 -5.01 -12.56
CA GLY A 49 4.99 -4.17 -13.64
C GLY A 49 6.04 -3.80 -14.71
N GLY A 50 7.08 -4.62 -14.87
CA GLY A 50 8.05 -4.54 -15.98
C GLY A 50 9.04 -3.39 -15.85
N LYS A 51 8.75 -2.26 -16.53
CA LYS A 51 9.56 -1.02 -16.43
C LYS A 51 9.36 -0.29 -15.09
N GLY A 52 8.41 -0.74 -14.27
CA GLY A 52 8.05 -0.15 -13.00
C GLY A 52 6.91 0.86 -13.11
N VAL A 53 6.40 1.26 -11.96
CA VAL A 53 5.19 2.08 -11.81
C VAL A 53 5.56 3.51 -11.41
N GLY A 54 4.76 4.48 -11.84
CA GLY A 54 4.96 5.90 -11.53
C GLY A 54 4.75 6.23 -10.06
N PHE A 55 5.34 7.34 -9.61
CA PHE A 55 5.31 7.77 -8.21
C PHE A 55 3.90 7.90 -7.64
N LEU A 56 3.01 8.63 -8.32
CA LEU A 56 1.65 8.88 -7.82
C LEU A 56 0.86 7.58 -7.61
N VAL A 57 0.94 6.67 -8.58
CA VAL A 57 0.29 5.36 -8.48
C VAL A 57 0.88 4.59 -7.29
N LEU A 58 2.20 4.52 -7.13
CA LEU A 58 2.83 3.83 -6.00
C LEU A 58 2.55 4.46 -4.63
N TRP A 59 2.42 5.77 -4.58
CA TRP A 59 2.02 6.46 -3.35
C TRP A 59 0.59 6.05 -2.97
N LEU A 60 -0.34 6.03 -3.93
CA LEU A 60 -1.71 5.54 -3.72
C LEU A 60 -1.75 4.05 -3.40
N THR A 61 -0.89 3.23 -4.01
CA THR A 61 -0.83 1.79 -3.69
C THR A 61 -0.36 1.56 -2.26
N LEU A 62 0.66 2.29 -1.83
CA LEU A 62 1.16 2.21 -0.47
C LEU A 62 0.10 2.71 0.51
N PHE A 63 -0.58 3.81 0.19
CA PHE A 63 -1.69 4.34 0.97
C PHE A 63 -2.81 3.30 1.13
N ALA A 64 -3.35 2.76 0.03
CA ALA A 64 -4.44 1.79 0.07
C ALA A 64 -4.05 0.48 0.81
N THR A 65 -2.80 0.05 0.69
CA THR A 65 -2.30 -1.15 1.37
C THR A 65 -2.15 -0.95 2.88
N GLN A 66 -1.65 0.22 3.30
CA GLN A 66 -1.45 0.52 4.72
C GLN A 66 -2.76 0.88 5.41
N TYR A 67 -3.65 1.60 4.72
CA TYR A 67 -4.96 2.01 5.20
C TYR A 67 -6.03 1.10 4.59
N SER A 68 -6.07 -0.15 5.05
CA SER A 68 -7.02 -1.16 4.55
C SER A 68 -8.26 -1.32 5.45
N GLY A 69 -9.10 -2.30 5.15
CA GLY A 69 -10.24 -2.67 6.01
C GLY A 69 -9.85 -3.00 7.46
N ASN A 70 -8.63 -3.51 7.69
CA ASN A 70 -8.11 -3.70 9.06
C ASN A 70 -8.00 -2.37 9.83
N THR A 71 -7.63 -1.29 9.14
CA THR A 71 -7.55 0.04 9.77
C THR A 71 -8.94 0.56 10.07
N ILE A 72 -9.88 0.44 9.12
CA ILE A 72 -11.26 0.90 9.31
C ILE A 72 -11.94 0.16 10.45
N ILE A 73 -11.82 -1.16 10.55
CA ILE A 73 -12.52 -1.95 11.59
C ILE A 73 -11.69 -2.00 12.88
N GLY A 74 -10.40 -2.31 12.76
CA GLY A 74 -9.51 -2.54 13.90
C GLY A 74 -9.14 -1.26 14.63
N PHE A 75 -8.74 -0.19 13.91
CA PHE A 75 -8.29 1.03 14.59
C PHE A 75 -9.46 1.82 15.16
N THR A 76 -10.60 1.87 14.46
CA THR A 76 -11.81 2.51 15.00
C THR A 76 -12.36 1.74 16.20
N GLY A 77 -12.42 0.41 16.13
CA GLY A 77 -12.82 -0.44 17.25
C GLY A 77 -11.90 -0.25 18.46
N LYS A 78 -10.58 -0.16 18.22
CA LYS A 78 -9.62 0.11 19.31
C LYS A 78 -9.78 1.52 19.87
N SER A 79 -9.98 2.52 19.02
CA SER A 79 -10.25 3.89 19.44
C SER A 79 -11.54 4.00 20.27
N ALA A 80 -12.60 3.27 19.92
CA ALA A 80 -13.83 3.22 20.71
C ALA A 80 -13.62 2.62 22.11
N GLN A 81 -12.67 1.68 22.25
CA GLN A 81 -12.35 1.02 23.52
C GLN A 81 -11.45 1.87 24.43
N ILE A 82 -10.36 2.45 23.90
CA ILE A 82 -9.32 3.10 24.73
C ILE A 82 -9.17 4.61 24.47
N GLY A 83 -9.97 5.19 23.58
CA GLY A 83 -9.98 6.62 23.32
C GLY A 83 -8.68 7.17 22.76
N PHE A 84 -8.29 8.34 23.26
CA PHE A 84 -7.09 9.09 22.86
C PHE A 84 -5.79 8.36 23.16
N SER A 85 -5.81 7.36 24.05
CA SER A 85 -4.66 6.48 24.24
C SER A 85 -4.31 5.68 22.98
N TRP A 86 -5.22 5.54 22.01
CA TRP A 86 -4.92 4.94 20.70
C TRP A 86 -4.24 5.90 19.72
N LEU A 87 -4.09 7.19 20.07
CA LEU A 87 -3.34 8.13 19.24
C LEU A 87 -1.94 7.63 18.92
N THR A 88 -1.36 6.73 19.76
CA THR A 88 -0.13 5.94 19.48
C THR A 88 -0.01 5.46 18.03
N ALA A 89 -1.13 5.12 17.40
CA ALA A 89 -1.23 4.75 15.99
C ALA A 89 -0.61 5.73 15.02
N VAL A 90 -0.78 7.04 15.25
CA VAL A 90 -0.21 8.08 14.41
C VAL A 90 1.32 8.06 14.49
N GLN A 91 1.88 8.01 15.70
CA GLN A 91 3.33 7.95 15.96
C GLN A 91 3.98 6.74 15.32
N PHE A 92 3.42 5.53 15.48
CA PHE A 92 4.04 4.35 14.85
C PHE A 92 3.88 4.36 13.33
N MET A 93 2.81 4.95 12.78
CA MET A 93 2.67 5.17 11.33
C MET A 93 3.70 6.15 10.79
N ILE A 94 3.98 7.24 11.51
CA ILE A 94 5.09 8.16 11.19
C ILE A 94 6.42 7.41 11.26
N ALA A 95 6.63 6.57 12.27
CA ALA A 95 7.85 5.77 12.39
C ALA A 95 8.05 4.83 11.19
N ILE A 96 6.99 4.20 10.66
CA ILE A 96 7.05 3.40 9.41
C ILE A 96 7.56 4.25 8.24
N VAL A 97 7.01 5.46 8.06
CA VAL A 97 7.45 6.38 6.99
C VAL A 97 8.92 6.74 7.16
N VAL A 98 9.35 7.07 8.38
CA VAL A 98 10.77 7.35 8.68
C VAL A 98 11.64 6.14 8.36
N SER A 99 11.24 4.93 8.76
CA SER A 99 11.96 3.70 8.43
C SER A 99 12.12 3.51 6.92
N TYR A 100 11.08 3.75 6.12
CA TYR A 100 11.21 3.71 4.66
C TYR A 100 12.23 4.70 4.12
N LEU A 101 12.21 5.95 4.60
CA LEU A 101 13.13 6.98 4.12
C LEU A 101 14.60 6.61 4.36
N ILE A 102 14.88 5.82 5.41
CA ILE A 102 16.23 5.37 5.74
C ILE A 102 16.76 4.33 4.74
N PHE A 103 16.00 3.27 4.43
CA PHE A 103 16.53 2.15 3.64
C PHE A 103 16.00 2.08 2.20
N ALA A 104 14.79 2.56 1.91
CA ALA A 104 14.13 2.37 0.62
C ALA A 104 14.91 2.94 -0.57
N PRO A 105 15.56 4.13 -0.51
CA PRO A 105 16.32 4.67 -1.65
C PRO A 105 17.52 3.78 -2.03
N LYS A 106 18.27 3.30 -1.02
CA LYS A 106 19.42 2.42 -1.24
C LYS A 106 18.96 1.05 -1.73
N LEU A 107 17.89 0.53 -1.12
CA LEU A 107 17.32 -0.77 -1.47
C LEU A 107 16.75 -0.77 -2.91
N HIS A 108 16.08 0.31 -3.34
CA HIS A 108 15.61 0.49 -4.73
C HIS A 108 16.76 0.47 -5.73
N SER A 109 17.84 1.22 -5.47
CA SER A 109 19.01 1.27 -6.34
C SER A 109 19.64 -0.11 -6.52
N LEU A 110 19.82 -0.86 -5.42
CA LEU A 110 20.33 -2.23 -5.47
C LEU A 110 19.39 -3.18 -6.22
N ALA A 111 18.08 -3.08 -5.98
CA ALA A 111 17.07 -3.89 -6.66
C ALA A 111 17.07 -3.67 -8.18
N LYS A 112 17.27 -2.44 -8.64
CA LYS A 112 17.40 -2.16 -10.09
C LYS A 112 18.70 -2.69 -10.67
N LYS A 113 19.81 -2.58 -9.93
CA LYS A 113 21.13 -3.04 -10.39
C LYS A 113 21.21 -4.57 -10.47
N HIS A 114 20.64 -5.28 -9.50
CA HIS A 114 20.76 -6.73 -9.37
C HIS A 114 19.50 -7.50 -9.80
N GLY A 115 18.42 -6.80 -10.14
CA GLY A 115 17.21 -7.43 -10.66
C GLY A 115 16.36 -8.13 -9.60
N PHE A 116 16.33 -7.63 -8.36
CA PHE A 116 15.54 -8.23 -7.28
C PHE A 116 14.05 -8.22 -7.60
N ILE A 117 13.40 -9.35 -7.30
CA ILE A 117 11.96 -9.58 -7.40
C ILE A 117 11.37 -9.85 -6.02
N THR A 118 12.05 -10.64 -5.19
CA THR A 118 11.60 -10.99 -3.83
C THR A 118 12.39 -10.21 -2.77
N PRO A 119 11.79 -9.87 -1.62
CA PRO A 119 12.50 -9.20 -0.54
C PRO A 119 13.76 -9.94 -0.08
N THR A 120 13.74 -11.26 -0.13
CA THR A 120 14.86 -12.10 0.30
C THR A 120 16.00 -12.17 -0.71
N ASP A 121 15.82 -11.73 -1.95
CA ASP A 121 16.91 -11.57 -2.93
C ASP A 121 17.99 -10.61 -2.42
N TYR A 122 17.61 -9.58 -1.66
CA TYR A 122 18.57 -8.69 -1.00
C TYR A 122 19.39 -9.42 0.06
N LEU A 123 18.76 -10.30 0.84
CA LEU A 123 19.43 -11.11 1.87
C LEU A 123 20.39 -12.10 1.23
N ASP A 124 19.98 -12.73 0.12
CA ASP A 124 20.84 -13.61 -0.67
C ASP A 124 22.08 -12.87 -1.18
N HIS A 125 21.86 -11.72 -1.82
CA HIS A 125 22.94 -10.89 -2.34
C HIS A 125 23.89 -10.37 -1.25
N ARG A 126 23.37 -10.01 -0.07
CA ARG A 126 24.18 -9.40 1.00
C ARG A 126 24.97 -10.43 1.81
N PHE A 127 24.42 -11.62 2.03
CA PHE A 127 24.95 -12.61 2.97
C PHE A 127 25.34 -13.94 2.33
N GLY A 128 24.82 -14.28 1.14
CA GLY A 128 25.16 -15.50 0.40
C GLY A 128 24.81 -16.80 1.10
N ASN A 129 23.92 -16.78 2.11
CA ASN A 129 23.58 -17.93 2.92
C ASN A 129 22.15 -18.42 2.63
N ARG A 130 22.06 -19.60 1.99
CA ARG A 130 20.79 -20.23 1.63
C ARG A 130 19.90 -20.56 2.84
N GLY A 131 20.49 -21.01 3.95
CA GLY A 131 19.73 -21.35 5.16
C GLY A 131 19.07 -20.12 5.79
N MET A 132 19.80 -19.00 5.84
CA MET A 132 19.28 -17.72 6.31
C MET A 132 18.20 -17.16 5.37
N ASN A 133 18.39 -17.27 4.05
CA ASN A 133 17.41 -16.85 3.05
C ASN A 133 16.10 -17.66 3.18
N LEU A 134 16.21 -18.99 3.30
CA LEU A 134 15.05 -19.86 3.51
C LEU A 134 14.33 -19.50 4.82
N LEU A 135 15.05 -19.33 5.91
CA LEU A 135 14.47 -18.93 7.20
C LEU A 135 13.74 -17.58 7.10
N ALA A 136 14.36 -16.59 6.47
CA ALA A 136 13.73 -15.28 6.26
C ALA A 136 12.47 -15.38 5.40
N THR A 137 12.50 -16.21 4.35
CA THR A 137 11.34 -16.46 3.48
C THR A 137 10.19 -17.06 4.29
N MET A 138 10.46 -18.08 5.12
CA MET A 138 9.45 -18.72 5.96
C MET A 138 8.83 -17.74 6.97
N ILE A 139 9.66 -16.90 7.60
CA ILE A 139 9.18 -15.86 8.54
C ILE A 139 8.30 -14.85 7.81
N MET A 140 8.70 -14.40 6.61
CA MET A 140 7.91 -13.47 5.80
C MET A 140 6.56 -14.08 5.37
N VAL A 141 6.54 -15.36 4.97
CA VAL A 141 5.30 -16.07 4.62
C VAL A 141 4.38 -16.18 5.83
N ALA A 142 4.92 -16.53 7.01
CA ALA A 142 4.12 -16.59 8.23
C ALA A 142 3.53 -15.22 8.62
N ALA A 143 4.33 -14.15 8.51
CA ALA A 143 3.87 -12.79 8.77
C ALA A 143 2.78 -12.34 7.77
N LEU A 144 2.93 -12.67 6.49
CA LEU A 144 1.92 -12.43 5.47
C LEU A 144 0.63 -13.22 5.73
N GLY A 145 0.74 -14.46 6.21
CA GLY A 145 -0.42 -15.29 6.54
C GLY A 145 -1.31 -14.64 7.60
N ASN A 146 -0.72 -14.06 8.65
CA ASN A 146 -1.47 -13.32 9.66
C ASN A 146 -2.15 -12.07 9.09
N PHE A 147 -1.42 -11.29 8.27
CA PHE A 147 -1.99 -10.11 7.62
C PHE A 147 -3.15 -10.48 6.68
N PHE A 148 -2.98 -11.55 5.91
CA PHE A 148 -3.98 -12.08 4.99
C PHE A 148 -5.24 -12.53 5.73
N LEU A 149 -5.10 -13.27 6.85
CA LEU A 149 -6.23 -13.70 7.66
C LEU A 149 -7.03 -12.52 8.24
N ALA A 150 -6.33 -11.48 8.70
CA ALA A 150 -6.98 -10.25 9.18
C ALA A 150 -7.79 -9.57 8.06
N GLN A 151 -7.25 -9.55 6.84
CA GLN A 151 -7.94 -8.94 5.70
C GLN A 151 -9.16 -9.75 5.24
N LEU A 152 -9.09 -11.09 5.25
CA LEU A 152 -10.24 -11.96 5.00
C LEU A 152 -11.33 -11.75 6.07
N THR A 153 -10.93 -11.67 7.34
CA THR A 153 -11.86 -11.40 8.44
C THR A 153 -12.57 -10.07 8.24
N ALA A 154 -11.84 -9.02 7.83
CA ALA A 154 -12.43 -7.72 7.54
C ALA A 154 -13.46 -7.78 6.38
N MET A 155 -13.20 -8.56 5.32
CA MET A 155 -14.15 -8.78 4.22
C MET A 155 -15.44 -9.45 4.72
N GLY A 156 -15.31 -10.50 5.54
CA GLY A 156 -16.46 -11.20 6.12
C GLY A 156 -17.28 -10.30 7.03
N ARG A 157 -16.63 -9.60 7.97
CA ARG A 157 -17.29 -8.66 8.90
C ARG A 157 -17.95 -7.48 8.18
N ALA A 158 -17.37 -7.01 7.08
CA ALA A 158 -17.99 -5.97 6.28
C ALA A 158 -19.32 -6.45 5.68
N VAL A 159 -19.37 -7.65 5.08
CA VAL A 159 -20.62 -8.18 4.52
C VAL A 159 -21.62 -8.52 5.62
N GLU A 160 -21.19 -9.10 6.74
CA GLU A 160 -22.02 -9.32 7.93
C GLU A 160 -22.72 -8.04 8.40
N GLY A 161 -21.98 -6.93 8.52
CA GLY A 161 -22.56 -5.64 8.94
C GLY A 161 -23.42 -4.95 7.88
N LEU A 162 -23.30 -5.33 6.62
CA LEU A 162 -24.03 -4.71 5.50
C LEU A 162 -25.25 -5.51 5.06
N THR A 163 -25.51 -6.69 5.62
CA THR A 163 -26.58 -7.58 5.16
C THR A 163 -27.50 -7.99 6.30
N SER A 164 -28.74 -8.34 5.97
CA SER A 164 -29.76 -8.81 6.92
C SER A 164 -29.83 -10.34 7.04
N ILE A 165 -28.94 -11.04 6.34
CA ILE A 165 -28.86 -12.50 6.35
C ILE A 165 -28.19 -13.00 7.62
N ASP A 166 -28.33 -14.29 7.88
CA ASP A 166 -27.65 -14.97 9.00
C ASP A 166 -26.14 -14.61 9.05
N PRO A 167 -25.61 -14.17 10.21
CA PRO A 167 -24.26 -13.63 10.32
C PRO A 167 -23.16 -14.59 9.84
N ASP A 168 -23.26 -15.88 10.18
CA ASP A 168 -22.26 -16.88 9.80
C ASP A 168 -22.25 -17.10 8.28
N ARG A 169 -23.44 -17.11 7.66
CA ARG A 169 -23.57 -17.16 6.20
C ARG A 169 -23.07 -15.89 5.54
N ALA A 170 -23.38 -14.72 6.09
CA ALA A 170 -22.92 -13.43 5.57
C ALA A 170 -21.39 -13.35 5.57
N PHE A 171 -20.78 -13.76 6.68
CA PHE A 171 -19.34 -13.80 6.84
C PHE A 171 -18.70 -14.73 5.80
N ALA A 172 -19.20 -15.96 5.65
CA ALA A 172 -18.69 -16.91 4.67
C ALA A 172 -18.81 -16.41 3.23
N ILE A 173 -19.95 -15.81 2.87
CA ILE A 173 -20.17 -15.20 1.55
C ILE A 173 -19.19 -14.04 1.32
N GLY A 174 -19.00 -13.18 2.30
CA GLY A 174 -18.08 -12.05 2.21
C GLY A 174 -16.63 -12.49 2.02
N VAL A 175 -16.17 -13.47 2.81
CA VAL A 175 -14.82 -14.04 2.68
C VAL A 175 -14.64 -14.68 1.31
N ILE A 176 -15.48 -15.65 0.95
CA ILE A 176 -15.30 -16.45 -0.28
C ILE A 176 -15.53 -15.59 -1.52
N GLY A 177 -16.59 -14.78 -1.53
CA GLY A 177 -16.96 -13.96 -2.67
C GLY A 177 -15.92 -12.88 -2.98
N LEU A 178 -15.58 -12.05 -1.98
CA LEU A 178 -14.63 -10.96 -2.19
C LEU A 178 -13.20 -11.48 -2.43
N ALA A 179 -12.78 -12.55 -1.73
CA ALA A 179 -11.47 -13.16 -1.99
C ALA A 179 -11.39 -13.80 -3.37
N SER A 180 -12.46 -14.42 -3.87
CA SER A 180 -12.48 -14.97 -5.24
C SER A 180 -12.34 -13.88 -6.29
N ILE A 181 -13.05 -12.76 -6.14
CA ILE A 181 -12.93 -11.61 -7.05
C ILE A 181 -11.51 -11.04 -7.01
N MET A 182 -10.95 -10.91 -5.81
CA MET A 182 -9.56 -10.49 -5.60
C MET A 182 -8.57 -11.40 -6.34
N LEU A 183 -8.63 -12.70 -6.10
CA LEU A 183 -7.79 -13.68 -6.78
C LEU A 183 -7.93 -13.61 -8.30
N LEU A 184 -9.16 -13.45 -8.82
CA LEU A 184 -9.40 -13.37 -10.26
C LEU A 184 -8.69 -12.16 -10.90
N TYR A 185 -8.88 -10.94 -10.38
CA TYR A 185 -8.25 -9.77 -11.00
C TYR A 185 -6.73 -9.75 -10.80
N GLU A 186 -6.23 -10.27 -9.69
CA GLU A 186 -4.79 -10.35 -9.39
C GLU A 186 -4.08 -11.36 -10.30
N MET A 187 -4.63 -12.56 -10.44
CA MET A 187 -4.06 -13.57 -11.34
C MET A 187 -4.10 -13.12 -12.80
N LEU A 188 -5.12 -12.34 -13.20
CA LEU A 188 -5.25 -11.86 -14.57
C LEU A 188 -4.19 -10.81 -14.92
N GLY A 189 -3.98 -9.80 -14.08
CA GLY A 189 -3.17 -8.63 -14.45
C GLY A 189 -1.91 -8.39 -13.63
N GLY A 190 -1.62 -9.23 -12.63
CA GLY A 190 -0.44 -9.12 -11.77
C GLY A 190 -0.35 -7.78 -11.05
N PHE A 191 0.87 -7.31 -10.79
CA PHE A 191 1.12 -6.07 -10.04
C PHE A 191 0.53 -4.83 -10.71
N ARG A 192 0.33 -4.81 -12.04
CA ARG A 192 -0.35 -3.69 -12.70
C ARG A 192 -1.82 -3.61 -12.33
N ALA A 193 -2.50 -4.75 -12.28
CA ALA A 193 -3.88 -4.79 -11.80
C ALA A 193 -3.95 -4.29 -10.37
N VAL A 194 -3.13 -4.86 -9.48
CA VAL A 194 -3.04 -4.45 -8.06
C VAL A 194 -2.83 -2.94 -7.95
N ALA A 195 -1.89 -2.39 -8.71
CA ALA A 195 -1.56 -0.97 -8.60
C ALA A 195 -2.71 -0.05 -9.03
N TRP A 196 -3.45 -0.40 -10.07
CA TRP A 196 -4.58 0.41 -10.54
C TRP A 196 -5.85 0.17 -9.72
N THR A 197 -6.07 -1.04 -9.21
CA THR A 197 -7.16 -1.30 -8.25
C THR A 197 -6.91 -0.56 -6.95
N ASP A 198 -5.67 -0.51 -6.47
CA ASP A 198 -5.31 0.25 -5.27
C ASP A 198 -5.55 1.76 -5.47
N VAL A 199 -5.28 2.32 -6.65
CA VAL A 199 -5.57 3.74 -6.96
C VAL A 199 -7.06 4.03 -6.84
N LEU A 200 -7.90 3.17 -7.43
CA LEU A 200 -9.35 3.30 -7.34
C LEU A 200 -9.82 3.14 -5.89
N GLN A 201 -9.36 2.10 -5.21
CA GLN A 201 -9.72 1.77 -3.82
C GLN A 201 -9.29 2.85 -2.84
N GLY A 202 -8.04 3.33 -2.95
CA GLY A 202 -7.52 4.42 -2.14
C GLY A 202 -8.29 5.72 -2.36
N GLY A 203 -8.73 5.99 -3.60
CA GLY A 203 -9.60 7.12 -3.91
C GLY A 203 -10.98 7.02 -3.24
N VAL A 204 -11.66 5.87 -3.41
CA VAL A 204 -12.95 5.59 -2.76
C VAL A 204 -12.83 5.69 -1.24
N LEU A 205 -11.78 5.11 -0.67
CA LEU A 205 -11.49 5.16 0.74
C LEU A 205 -11.27 6.60 1.24
N GLY A 206 -10.49 7.39 0.50
CA GLY A 206 -10.23 8.79 0.82
C GLY A 206 -11.51 9.62 0.82
N ILE A 207 -12.37 9.47 -0.19
CA ILE A 207 -13.68 10.14 -0.26
C ILE A 207 -14.57 9.70 0.92
N GLY A 208 -14.59 8.40 1.24
CA GLY A 208 -15.36 7.88 2.36
C GLY A 208 -14.92 8.47 3.70
N PHE A 209 -13.61 8.52 3.96
CA PHE A 209 -13.07 9.14 5.17
C PHE A 209 -13.36 10.63 5.26
N LEU A 210 -13.19 11.38 4.17
CA LEU A 210 -13.50 12.82 4.15
C LEU A 210 -14.99 13.06 4.42
N THR A 211 -15.87 12.24 3.83
CA THR A 211 -17.31 12.32 4.07
C THR A 211 -17.65 12.06 5.53
N LEU A 212 -17.10 10.98 6.12
CA LEU A 212 -17.30 10.65 7.53
C LEU A 212 -16.79 11.76 8.46
N LEU A 213 -15.61 12.33 8.16
CA LEU A 213 -15.04 13.41 8.94
C LEU A 213 -15.94 14.66 8.94
N VAL A 214 -16.46 15.04 7.78
CA VAL A 214 -17.39 16.16 7.64
C VAL A 214 -18.69 15.90 8.41
N LEU A 215 -19.27 14.70 8.30
CA LEU A 215 -20.48 14.33 9.04
C LEU A 215 -20.27 14.38 10.56
N ILE A 216 -19.12 13.92 11.05
CA ILE A 216 -18.78 13.98 12.48
C ILE A 216 -18.71 15.43 12.97
N PHE A 217 -18.11 16.34 12.20
CA PHE A 217 -18.06 17.76 12.58
C PHE A 217 -19.43 18.45 12.53
N PHE A 218 -20.32 18.02 11.63
CA PHE A 218 -21.69 18.52 11.62
C PHE A 218 -22.51 18.03 12.82
N GLU A 219 -22.35 16.77 13.21
CA GLU A 219 -23.13 16.14 14.29
C GLU A 219 -22.61 16.52 15.69
N PHE A 220 -21.29 16.51 15.89
CA PHE A 220 -20.64 16.64 17.20
C PHE A 220 -19.89 17.96 17.40
N GLY A 221 -19.95 18.87 16.41
CA GLY A 221 -19.26 20.15 16.45
C GLY A 221 -17.74 20.05 16.28
N SER A 222 -17.03 21.06 16.76
CA SER A 222 -15.57 21.15 16.73
C SER A 222 -14.88 20.04 17.54
N PRO A 223 -13.59 19.73 17.28
CA PRO A 223 -12.83 18.79 18.09
C PRO A 223 -12.84 19.11 19.59
N ALA A 224 -12.90 20.40 19.95
CA ALA A 224 -12.96 20.83 21.34
C ALA A 224 -14.30 20.47 22.00
N GLU A 225 -15.42 20.72 21.30
CA GLU A 225 -16.76 20.34 21.75
C GLU A 225 -16.91 18.82 21.86
N THR A 226 -16.48 18.08 20.83
CA THR A 226 -16.49 16.61 20.87
C THR A 226 -15.61 16.05 21.99
N THR A 227 -14.46 16.66 22.27
CA THR A 227 -13.59 16.25 23.38
C THR A 227 -14.22 16.53 24.74
N ALA A 228 -14.91 17.66 24.89
CA ALA A 228 -15.64 17.99 26.11
C ALA A 228 -16.79 17.00 26.36
N LEU A 229 -17.57 16.67 25.32
CA LEU A 229 -18.62 15.64 25.39
C LEU A 229 -18.04 14.27 25.77
N LEU A 230 -16.90 13.90 25.17
CA LEU A 230 -16.23 12.63 25.50
C LEU A 230 -15.72 12.61 26.94
N PHE A 231 -15.22 13.73 27.46
CA PHE A 231 -14.79 13.85 28.84
C PHE A 231 -15.95 13.72 29.83
N GLU A 232 -17.13 14.25 29.50
CA GLU A 232 -18.34 14.13 30.32
C GLU A 232 -18.85 12.69 30.40
N HIS A 233 -18.86 11.96 29.28
CA HIS A 233 -19.43 10.61 29.23
C HIS A 233 -18.43 9.48 29.47
N SER A 234 -17.14 9.68 29.19
CA SER A 234 -16.10 8.65 29.27
C SER A 234 -14.72 9.29 29.55
N PRO A 235 -14.51 9.89 30.73
CA PRO A 235 -13.29 10.61 31.05
C PRO A 235 -12.02 9.76 30.91
N GLU A 236 -12.11 8.45 31.18
CA GLU A 236 -11.02 7.49 31.04
C GLU A 236 -10.48 7.36 29.60
N LYS A 237 -11.23 7.84 28.60
CA LYS A 237 -10.83 7.82 27.18
C LYS A 237 -10.05 9.05 26.76
N VAL A 238 -10.04 10.12 27.56
CA VAL A 238 -9.38 11.40 27.24
C VAL A 238 -8.08 11.58 28.05
N VAL A 239 -7.93 10.84 29.16
CA VAL A 239 -6.74 10.93 30.01
C VAL A 239 -5.48 10.41 29.32
N PRO A 240 -4.31 11.02 29.61
CA PRO A 240 -3.02 10.53 29.12
C PRO A 240 -2.74 9.09 29.57
N PRO A 241 -2.04 8.29 28.74
CA PRO A 241 -1.69 6.92 29.07
C PRO A 241 -0.70 6.86 30.25
N GLU A 242 -1.03 6.15 31.32
CA GLU A 242 -0.13 5.96 32.46
C GLU A 242 0.76 4.71 32.34
N GLY A 243 2.00 4.83 32.84
CA GLY A 243 2.94 3.74 33.17
C GLY A 243 3.05 2.58 32.16
N LYS A 244 2.17 1.58 32.31
CA LYS A 244 2.13 0.37 31.46
C LYS A 244 1.81 0.71 30.01
N LEU A 245 0.89 1.64 29.78
CA LEU A 245 0.44 2.00 28.44
C LEU A 245 1.50 2.83 27.71
N LEU A 246 2.24 3.69 28.41
CA LEU A 246 3.38 4.41 27.84
C LEU A 246 4.51 3.45 27.39
N ARG A 247 4.79 2.41 28.17
CA ARG A 247 5.74 1.35 27.75
C ARG A 247 5.24 0.61 26.51
N GLN A 248 3.93 0.36 26.41
CA GLN A 248 3.33 -0.23 25.21
C GLN A 248 3.44 0.70 23.99
N TRP A 249 3.32 2.01 24.16
CA TRP A 249 3.52 2.98 23.07
C TRP A 249 4.93 2.92 22.51
N ILE A 250 5.95 2.90 23.37
CA ILE A 250 7.35 2.75 22.92
C ILE A 250 7.50 1.44 22.15
N ASN A 251 6.93 0.35 22.66
CA ASN A 251 6.95 -0.95 22.00
C ASN A 251 6.26 -0.90 20.62
N PHE A 252 5.08 -0.26 20.52
CA PHE A 252 4.39 -0.09 19.24
C PHE A 252 5.22 0.73 18.25
N ILE A 253 5.77 1.86 18.68
CA ILE A 253 6.57 2.74 17.82
C ILE A 253 7.79 2.00 17.28
N LEU A 254 8.52 1.27 18.14
CA LEU A 254 9.71 0.55 17.72
C LEU A 254 9.35 -0.68 16.87
N LEU A 255 8.47 -1.56 17.36
CA LEU A 255 8.14 -2.79 16.65
C LEU A 255 7.36 -2.51 15.36
N PHE A 256 6.26 -1.76 15.42
CA PHE A 256 5.47 -1.48 14.21
C PHE A 256 6.18 -0.50 13.28
N GLY A 257 6.91 0.48 13.82
CA GLY A 257 7.70 1.42 13.01
C GLY A 257 8.69 0.69 12.10
N PHE A 258 9.57 -0.12 12.69
CA PHE A 258 10.58 -0.84 11.91
C PHE A 258 10.02 -2.05 11.17
N ALA A 259 9.20 -2.89 11.81
CA ALA A 259 8.68 -4.09 11.18
C ALA A 259 7.68 -3.78 10.05
N GLY A 260 6.87 -2.73 10.21
CA GLY A 260 5.89 -2.27 9.22
C GLY A 260 6.53 -1.98 7.87
N ALA A 261 7.71 -1.37 7.86
CA ALA A 261 8.43 -1.05 6.64
C ALA A 261 9.09 -2.29 5.97
N LEU A 262 9.34 -3.35 6.73
CA LEU A 262 10.01 -4.57 6.27
C LEU A 262 9.06 -5.64 5.72
N TYR A 263 7.75 -5.38 5.74
CA TYR A 263 6.77 -6.33 5.19
C TYR A 263 7.02 -6.61 3.69
N PRO A 264 6.75 -7.83 3.20
CA PRO A 264 7.01 -8.17 1.80
C PRO A 264 6.26 -7.29 0.80
N GLN A 265 4.97 -7.02 1.04
CA GLN A 265 4.13 -6.16 0.19
C GLN A 265 4.61 -4.71 0.14
N ALA A 266 5.29 -4.28 1.20
CA ALA A 266 5.90 -2.97 1.35
C ALA A 266 7.19 -2.88 0.50
N ILE A 267 8.09 -3.86 0.65
CA ILE A 267 9.35 -3.94 -0.11
C ILE A 267 9.09 -4.13 -1.60
N GLN A 268 8.06 -4.90 -1.97
CA GLN A 268 7.67 -5.10 -3.38
C GLN A 268 7.38 -3.76 -4.08
N ARG A 269 6.70 -2.82 -3.41
CA ARG A 269 6.42 -1.48 -3.95
C ARG A 269 7.69 -0.66 -4.13
N VAL A 270 8.67 -0.81 -3.26
CA VAL A 270 10.00 -0.22 -3.43
C VAL A 270 10.65 -0.76 -4.71
N TYR A 271 10.63 -2.07 -4.96
CA TYR A 271 11.22 -2.66 -6.17
C TYR A 271 10.50 -2.29 -7.46
N ALA A 272 9.17 -2.15 -7.38
CA ALA A 272 8.32 -1.77 -8.49
C ALA A 272 8.46 -0.30 -8.90
N ALA A 273 9.11 0.55 -8.10
CA ALA A 273 9.31 1.96 -8.44
C ALA A 273 10.08 2.18 -9.75
N ARG A 274 9.51 2.96 -10.67
CA ARG A 274 10.16 3.31 -11.95
C ARG A 274 11.40 4.20 -11.71
N SER A 275 11.26 5.20 -10.86
CA SER A 275 12.32 6.13 -10.45
C SER A 275 12.53 6.09 -8.95
N GLY A 276 13.72 6.47 -8.47
CA GLY A 276 13.98 6.56 -7.04
C GLY A 276 13.17 7.69 -6.39
N TRP A 277 12.90 7.56 -5.09
CA TRP A 277 12.13 8.55 -4.31
C TRP A 277 12.71 9.98 -4.43
N GLY A 278 14.04 10.12 -4.46
CA GLY A 278 14.72 11.41 -4.63
C GLY A 278 14.84 11.93 -6.07
N SER A 279 14.42 11.15 -7.07
CA SER A 279 14.36 11.61 -8.48
C SER A 279 13.03 12.26 -8.81
N ALA A 280 11.95 11.94 -8.09
CA ALA A 280 10.63 12.53 -8.32
C ALA A 280 10.53 13.98 -7.83
N THR A 281 11.19 14.30 -6.71
CA THR A 281 11.33 15.69 -6.22
C THR A 281 12.23 16.54 -7.11
N ARG A 282 13.24 15.94 -7.76
CA ARG A 282 14.04 16.60 -8.79
C ARG A 282 13.30 16.75 -10.11
N ALA A 283 12.52 15.75 -10.53
CA ALA A 283 11.72 15.83 -11.76
C ALA A 283 10.60 16.89 -11.72
N GLY A 284 10.17 17.32 -10.53
CA GLY A 284 9.28 18.48 -10.36
C GLY A 284 9.96 19.84 -10.57
N GLY A 285 11.30 19.89 -10.54
CA GLY A 285 12.11 21.09 -10.84
C GLY A 285 12.89 21.02 -12.16
N ASP A 286 13.16 19.80 -12.66
CA ASP A 286 14.01 19.56 -13.82
C ASP A 286 13.22 19.34 -15.12
N GLY A 287 11.98 19.83 -15.18
CA GLY A 287 11.15 19.82 -16.38
C GLY A 287 11.67 20.68 -17.56
N VAL A 288 12.89 21.22 -17.46
CA VAL A 288 13.46 22.14 -18.46
C VAL A 288 14.73 21.60 -19.14
N TYR A 289 15.43 20.59 -18.60
CA TYR A 289 16.70 20.14 -19.22
C TYR A 289 16.97 18.64 -19.06
N ALA A 290 16.31 17.78 -19.84
CA ALA A 290 16.80 16.42 -20.08
C ALA A 290 16.29 15.83 -21.40
N THR A 291 16.44 16.56 -22.50
CA THR A 291 16.52 15.95 -23.83
C THR A 291 17.97 15.65 -24.15
N GLY A 292 18.31 14.36 -24.27
CA GLY A 292 19.53 13.90 -24.94
C GLY A 292 20.73 13.64 -24.03
N SER A 293 21.04 12.37 -23.76
CA SER A 293 21.93 11.64 -24.67
C SER A 293 22.07 10.19 -24.20
N ASN A 294 21.98 9.30 -25.18
CA ASN A 294 22.55 7.96 -25.09
C ASN A 294 24.06 8.11 -24.94
N ALA A 295 24.61 7.69 -23.81
CA ALA A 295 26.03 7.38 -23.70
C ALA A 295 26.17 6.09 -22.89
N GLY A 296 26.26 4.96 -23.60
CA GLY A 296 26.72 3.71 -23.02
C GLY A 296 28.15 3.88 -22.55
N CYS A 297 28.39 3.71 -21.26
CA CYS A 297 29.73 3.69 -20.70
C CYS A 297 30.07 2.27 -20.26
N ASN A 298 30.80 1.59 -21.15
CA ASN A 298 31.38 0.28 -20.97
C ASN A 298 32.60 0.39 -20.05
N THR A 299 32.52 -0.10 -18.82
CA THR A 299 33.60 -0.01 -17.84
C THR A 299 34.68 -1.06 -18.11
N ARG A 300 35.68 -0.72 -18.94
CA ARG A 300 37.05 -1.23 -18.83
C ARG A 300 38.06 -0.14 -19.17
N ARG A 301 38.98 0.08 -18.22
CA ARG A 301 40.27 0.79 -18.32
C ARG A 301 40.25 2.32 -18.42
N SER A 302 40.64 2.93 -17.29
CA SER A 302 41.63 4.02 -17.13
C SER A 302 41.68 5.16 -18.17
N GLY A 303 41.40 6.38 -17.70
CA GLY A 303 41.98 7.62 -18.23
C GLY A 303 41.01 8.52 -19.01
N CYS A 304 40.26 9.38 -18.30
CA CYS A 304 39.66 10.56 -18.92
C CYS A 304 40.72 11.67 -18.98
N VAL A 305 41.34 11.85 -20.14
CA VAL A 305 42.09 13.07 -20.48
C VAL A 305 41.15 13.94 -21.31
N SER A 306 40.79 15.11 -20.77
CA SER A 306 40.08 16.16 -21.51
C SER A 306 41.04 16.82 -22.50
N SER A 307 40.78 16.69 -23.80
CA SER A 307 41.45 17.45 -24.85
C SER A 307 40.60 18.69 -25.19
N PRO A 308 41.19 19.91 -25.33
CA PRO A 308 40.43 21.09 -25.71
C PRO A 308 40.23 21.10 -27.24
N ALA A 309 38.98 21.27 -27.67
CA ALA A 309 38.63 21.42 -29.08
C ALA A 309 39.22 22.71 -29.64
N GLY A 310 40.06 22.56 -30.66
CA GLY A 310 40.69 23.63 -31.42
C GLY A 310 39.69 24.40 -32.29
N SER A 311 39.98 25.69 -32.40
CA SER A 311 39.32 26.70 -33.20
C SER A 311 39.41 26.45 -34.71
N THR A 312 38.31 26.78 -35.38
CA THR A 312 38.12 26.89 -36.83
C THR A 312 38.96 27.99 -37.50
N GLY A 313 39.51 27.70 -38.70
CA GLY A 313 39.91 28.64 -39.76
C GLY A 313 40.51 27.83 -40.93
N ARG A 314 39.85 27.65 -42.10
CA ARG A 314 39.67 28.53 -43.29
C ARG A 314 40.98 28.92 -44.04
N GLY A 315 40.96 28.67 -45.36
CA GLY A 315 41.87 29.25 -46.39
C GLY A 315 42.95 28.27 -46.82
N GLU A 316 42.84 27.58 -47.96
CA GLU A 316 43.21 28.02 -49.33
C GLU A 316 44.69 27.75 -49.66
N ASP A 317 44.86 27.09 -50.81
CA ASP A 317 46.07 26.69 -51.57
C ASP A 317 46.90 25.47 -51.12
#